data_AF-A0A536KBM9-F1
#
_entry.id   AF-A0A536KBM9-F1
#
_cell.length_a   1.000
_cell.length_b   1.000
_cell.length_c   1.000
_cell.angle_alpha   90.00
_cell.angle_beta   90.00
_cell.angle_gamma   90.00
#
_symmetry.space_group_name_H-M   'P 1'
#
loop_
_entity.id
_entity.type
_entity.pdbx_description
1 polymer ?
#
loop_
_entity_poly.entity_id
_entity_poly.type
_entity_poly.pdbx_seq_one_letter_code
_entity_poly.pdbx_strand_id
1 'polypeptide(L)' 'MDEKETLGQRIRRIRQDRGLSLAKVVRDDFSRAFLNQVELGKSRPSIRVLRIIAERLGTEA' A
#
# COMPACT_ATOMS: atom_id res chain seq x y z
N MET A 1 -0.47 22.97 10.49
CA MET A 1 -1.31 21.80 10.19
C MET A 1 -0.34 20.65 10.01
N ASP A 2 -0.49 19.55 10.73
CA ASP A 2 0.43 18.41 10.60
C ASP A 2 0.28 17.84 9.18
N GLU A 3 1.09 18.30 8.22
CA GLU A 3 1.14 17.88 6.81
C GLU A 3 1.71 16.46 6.65
N LYS A 4 1.44 15.57 7.60
CA LYS A 4 1.88 14.20 7.53
C LYS A 4 0.95 13.41 6.61
N GLU A 5 1.51 13.04 5.47
CA GLU A 5 0.97 12.02 4.57
C GLU A 5 0.38 10.84 5.36
N THR A 6 -0.88 10.49 5.09
CA THR A 6 -1.51 9.31 5.67
C THR A 6 -0.82 8.04 5.19
N LEU A 7 -0.99 6.92 5.92
CA LEU A 7 -0.47 5.62 5.50
C LEU A 7 -0.87 5.25 4.06
N GLY A 8 -2.15 5.44 3.72
CA GLY A 8 -2.67 5.14 2.38
C GLY A 8 -2.03 5.98 1.29
N GLN A 9 -1.89 7.29 1.54
CA GLN A 9 -1.21 8.20 0.62
C GLN A 9 0.26 7.79 0.42
N ARG A 10 0.96 7.43 1.50
CA ARG A 10 2.36 6.97 1.45
C ARG A 10 2.54 5.70 0.64
N ILE A 11 1.68 4.71 0.86
CA ILE A 11 1.65 3.45 0.08
C ILE A 11 1.45 3.78 -1.40
N ARG A 12 0.45 4.61 -1.72
CA ARG A 12 0.13 4.99 -3.09
C ARG A 12 1.29 5.68 -3.79
N ARG A 13 1.89 6.68 -3.14
CA ARG A 13 3.00 7.46 -3.68
C ARG A 13 4.18 6.56 -4.02
N ILE A 14 4.64 5.75 -3.07
CA ILE A 14 5.76 4.82 -3.28
C ILE A 14 5.44 3.81 -4.40
N ARG A 15 4.21 3.31 -4.45
CA ARG A 15 3.77 2.41 -5.53
C ARG A 15 3.86 3.08 -6.91
N GLN A 16 3.40 4.33 -7.02
CA GLN A 16 3.41 5.10 -8.26
C GLN A 16 4.83 5.49 -8.68
N ASP A 17 5.66 5.96 -7.75
CA ASP A 17 7.07 6.31 -7.98
C ASP A 17 7.86 5.12 -8.54
N ARG A 18 7.46 3.88 -8.18
CA ARG A 18 8.06 2.64 -8.66
C ARG A 18 7.37 2.04 -9.90
N GLY A 19 6.37 2.71 -10.46
CA GLY A 19 5.61 2.23 -11.63
C GLY A 19 4.88 0.90 -11.39
N LEU A 20 4.53 0.58 -10.14
CA LEU A 20 3.88 -0.67 -9.79
C LEU A 20 2.35 -0.54 -9.95
N SER A 21 1.72 -1.51 -10.60
CA SER A 21 0.26 -1.63 -10.59
C SER A 21 -0.23 -2.20 -9.25
N LEU A 22 -1.50 -1.98 -8.90
CA LEU A 22 -2.12 -2.63 -7.75
C LEU A 22 -1.96 -4.16 -7.83
N ALA A 23 -2.17 -4.73 -9.02
CA ALA A 23 -2.03 -6.18 -9.26
C ALA A 23 -0.62 -6.69 -8.94
N LYS A 24 0.42 -5.91 -9.28
CA LYS A 24 1.81 -6.28 -9.03
C LYS A 24 2.17 -6.28 -7.54
N VAL A 25 1.51 -5.43 -6.74
CA VAL A 25 1.68 -5.39 -5.28
C VAL A 25 0.89 -6.52 -4.60
N VAL A 26 -0.37 -6.73 -4.96
CA VAL A 26 -1.24 -7.68 -4.25
C VAL A 26 -0.97 -9.15 -4.58
N ARG A 27 -0.62 -9.45 -5.84
CA ARG A 27 -0.51 -10.83 -6.36
C ARG A 27 -1.73 -11.67 -5.94
N ASP A 28 -1.51 -12.72 -5.14
CA ASP A 28 -2.55 -13.65 -4.68
C ASP A 28 -2.83 -13.51 -3.17
N ASP A 29 -2.20 -12.56 -2.48
CA ASP A 29 -2.29 -12.39 -1.03
C ASP A 29 -3.61 -11.73 -0.59
N PHE A 30 -4.14 -10.82 -1.41
CA PHE A 30 -5.39 -10.10 -1.17
C PHE A 30 -5.91 -9.42 -2.45
N SER A 31 -7.12 -8.87 -2.40
CA SER A 31 -7.73 -8.28 -3.59
C SER A 31 -7.13 -6.92 -3.97
N ARG A 32 -7.09 -6.63 -5.28
CA ARG A 32 -6.77 -5.29 -5.81
C ARG A 32 -7.67 -4.20 -5.24
N ALA A 33 -8.95 -4.54 -5.05
CA ALA A 33 -9.94 -3.62 -4.47
C ALA A 33 -9.56 -3.24 -3.04
N PHE A 34 -9.10 -4.21 -2.24
CA PHE A 34 -8.65 -3.96 -0.87
C PHE A 34 -7.47 -2.99 -0.84
N LEU A 35 -6.43 -3.21 -1.66
CA LEU A 35 -5.28 -2.28 -1.73
C LEU A 35 -5.72 -0.87 -2.13
N ASN A 36 -6.65 -0.75 -3.07
CA ASN A 36 -7.21 0.54 -3.47
C ASN A 36 -7.94 1.24 -2.31
N GLN A 37 -8.74 0.50 -1.52
CA GLN A 37 -9.38 1.07 -0.33
C GLN A 37 -8.36 1.51 0.73
N VAL A 38 -7.26 0.77 0.90
CA VAL A 38 -6.16 1.14 1.79
C VAL A 38 -5.50 2.44 1.33
N GLU A 39 -5.18 2.57 0.03
CA GLU A 39 -4.59 3.79 -0.53
C GLU A 39 -5.50 5.01 -0.39
N LEU A 40 -6.82 4.81 -0.44
CA LEU A 40 -7.83 5.85 -0.24
C LEU A 40 -8.13 6.12 1.25
N GLY A 41 -7.46 5.42 2.18
CA GLY A 41 -7.70 5.55 3.62
C GLY A 41 -9.04 4.98 4.12
N LYS A 42 -9.76 4.25 3.26
CA LYS A 42 -11.08 3.66 3.54
C LYS A 42 -11.00 2.30 4.23
N SER A 43 -9.82 1.68 4.25
CA SER A 43 -9.59 0.41 4.93
C SER A 43 -8.23 0.40 5.62
N ARG A 44 -8.18 -0.21 6.80
CA ARG A 44 -6.93 -0.41 7.54
C ARG A 44 -6.40 -1.82 7.27
N PRO A 45 -5.17 -1.99 6.76
CA PRO A 45 -4.55 -3.30 6.64
C PRO A 45 -4.18 -3.85 8.01
N SER A 46 -4.18 -5.17 8.15
CA SER A 46 -3.53 -5.83 9.28
C SER A 46 -2.01 -5.65 9.20
N ILE A 47 -1.30 -5.87 10.31
CA ILE A 47 0.17 -5.83 10.33
C ILE A 47 0.78 -6.82 9.31
N ARG A 48 0.20 -8.03 9.19
CA ARG A 48 0.63 -9.03 8.20
C ARG A 48 0.52 -8.49 6.78
N VAL A 49 -0.61 -7.88 6.42
CA VAL A 49 -0.81 -7.33 5.07
C VAL A 49 0.09 -6.12 4.83
N LEU A 50 0.26 -5.26 5.84
CA LEU A 50 1.14 -4.11 5.73
C LEU A 50 2.59 -4.54 5.48
N ARG A 51 3.03 -5.65 6.10
CA ARG A 51 4.34 -6.24 5.85
C ARG A 51 4.52 -6.68 4.41
N ILE A 52 3.55 -7.43 3.87
CA ILE A 52 3.55 -7.85 2.46
C ILE A 52 3.61 -6.62 1.53
N ILE A 53 2.83 -5.58 1.82
CA ILE A 53 2.88 -4.33 1.05
C ILE A 53 4.29 -3.71 1.13
N ALA A 54 4.88 -3.60 2.32
CA ALA A 54 6.21 -3.02 2.50
C ALA A 54 7.32 -3.81 1.80
N GLU A 55 7.28 -5.15 1.83
CA GLU A 55 8.21 -6.02 1.12
C GLU A 55 8.12 -5.78 -0.41
N ARG A 56 6.89 -5.78 -0.94
CA ARG A 56 6.63 -5.58 -2.38
C ARG A 56 6.96 -4.18 -2.85
N LEU A 57 6.78 -3.20 -1.96
CA LEU A 57 7.21 -1.83 -2.15
C LEU A 57 8.68 -1.62 -1.78
N GLY A 58 9.45 -2.66 -1.44
CA GLY A 58 10.87 -2.58 -1.06
C GLY A 58 11.17 -1.46 -0.06
N THR A 59 10.35 -1.36 0.98
CA THR A 59 10.52 -0.45 2.12
C THR A 59 10.72 -1.19 3.44
N GLU A 60 10.68 -2.52 3.43
CA GLU A 60 11.17 -3.33 4.55
C GLU A 60 12.71 -3.21 4.64
N ALA A 61 13.21 -3.09 5.87
CA ALA A 61 14.63 -3.06 6.21
C ALA A 61 14.98 -4.31 7.01
#